data_AF-A0A5J4T8J8-F1
#
_entry.id   AF-A0A5J4T8J8-F1
#
_cell.length_a   1.000
_cell.length_b   1.000
_cell.length_c   1.000
_cell.angle_alpha   90.00
_cell.angle_beta   90.00
_cell.angle_gamma   90.00
#
_symmetry.space_group_name_H-M   'P 1'
#
loop_
_entity.id
_entity.type
_entity.pdbx_description
1 polymer ?
#
loop_
_entity_poly.entity_id
_entity_poly.type
_entity_poly.pdbx_seq_one_letter_code
_entity_poly.pdbx_strand_id
1 'polypeptide(L)'
;SQDLQNIPIQLCECRNIGDVRSECQSSTIECEKASKEQLIGLSTDICDCVQIGDPRDQCMSKTTSCDDSDIDLKNVPISRCECQSHDDGRAGQSMIGYNCPSYCNNNQYSEGCACDSSKDDYDQCISDKVYPTLLDCDEDDGQSVQANTCKCKGIISPLGCTCPRDASELSDIPILRCECVDNNDARGGISCPVSNECADDEINPKCLCTQEHQGSGCICTQSVHPQECECDSLGKSPFTISECRKTKICIDNDIPSGCTCAAIAEIRVNGCESNTTLCKELALESLKAENKSTCSCYQYGDPRNSQDEIGMLIFNDRMRKSIERVTNRI
;
A
#
# COMPACT_ATOMS: atom_id res chain seq x y z
N SER A 1 45.80 -40.26 12.27
CA SER A 1 46.38 -41.59 12.54
C SER A 1 46.81 -42.25 11.23
N GLN A 2 48.11 -42.54 11.08
CA GLN A 2 48.63 -43.37 9.97
C GLN A 2 48.47 -44.88 10.22
N ASP A 3 48.07 -45.28 11.44
CA ASP A 3 48.07 -46.68 11.87
C ASP A 3 46.97 -47.53 11.20
N LEU A 4 45.93 -46.90 10.65
CA LEU A 4 44.82 -47.60 9.98
C LEU A 4 45.04 -47.83 8.48
N GLN A 5 45.95 -47.09 7.83
CA GLN A 5 46.12 -47.15 6.36
C GLN A 5 46.53 -48.53 5.86
N ASN A 6 47.14 -49.36 6.71
CA ASN A 6 47.67 -50.68 6.35
C ASN A 6 46.88 -51.86 6.96
N ILE A 7 45.72 -51.61 7.61
CA ILE A 7 44.91 -52.68 8.21
C ILE A 7 43.82 -53.11 7.22
N PRO A 8 43.85 -54.36 6.72
CA PRO A 8 42.81 -54.89 5.85
C PRO A 8 41.41 -54.74 6.45
N ILE A 9 40.43 -54.34 5.63
CA ILE A 9 38.99 -54.27 5.98
C ILE A 9 38.46 -55.58 6.60
N GLN A 10 39.03 -56.73 6.24
CA GLN A 10 38.65 -58.05 6.79
C GLN A 10 38.94 -58.18 8.30
N LEU A 11 39.81 -57.34 8.86
CA LEU A 11 40.17 -57.37 10.28
C LEU A 11 39.43 -56.32 11.11
N CYS A 12 39.00 -55.22 10.49
CA CYS A 12 38.28 -54.12 11.14
C CYS A 12 37.33 -53.46 10.14
N GLU A 13 36.06 -53.35 10.53
CA GLU A 13 35.02 -52.62 9.77
C GLU A 13 35.41 -51.14 9.55
N CYS A 14 34.79 -50.51 8.56
CA CYS A 14 34.99 -49.08 8.28
C CYS A 14 34.49 -48.23 9.45
N ARG A 15 35.27 -47.21 9.80
CA ARG A 15 34.82 -46.21 10.78
C ARG A 15 33.75 -45.32 10.15
N ASN A 16 32.73 -45.01 10.95
CA ASN A 16 31.65 -44.12 10.52
C ASN A 16 32.16 -42.70 10.18
N ILE A 17 33.27 -42.27 10.78
CA ILE A 17 33.85 -40.93 10.60
C ILE A 17 35.37 -41.04 10.48
N GLY A 18 35.95 -40.31 9.52
CA GLY A 18 37.40 -40.11 9.40
C GLY A 18 38.20 -41.36 9.04
N ASP A 19 37.58 -42.38 8.42
CA ASP A 19 38.33 -43.54 7.94
C ASP A 19 39.16 -43.17 6.71
N VAL A 20 40.48 -43.13 6.88
CA VAL A 20 41.40 -42.74 5.80
C VAL A 20 41.65 -43.86 4.77
N ARG A 21 41.12 -45.08 4.99
CA ARG A 21 41.26 -46.19 4.05
C ARG A 21 40.42 -45.94 2.80
N SER A 22 41.03 -46.12 1.64
CA SER A 22 40.39 -45.87 0.34
C SER A 22 39.10 -46.67 0.13
N GLU A 23 39.05 -47.87 0.68
CA GLU A 23 37.95 -48.82 0.60
C GLU A 23 36.73 -48.38 1.42
N CYS A 24 36.92 -47.45 2.37
CA CYS A 24 35.88 -46.96 3.26
C CYS A 24 35.28 -45.60 2.84
N GLN A 25 35.79 -44.98 1.77
CA GLN A 25 35.40 -43.64 1.34
C GLN A 25 33.89 -43.47 1.06
N SER A 26 33.22 -44.53 0.60
CA SER A 26 31.76 -44.49 0.33
C SER A 26 30.89 -44.67 1.59
N SER A 27 31.48 -45.09 2.71
CA SER A 27 30.77 -45.43 3.96
C SER A 27 31.17 -44.57 5.16
N THR A 28 32.25 -43.79 5.03
CA THR A 28 32.76 -42.92 6.09
C THR A 28 32.39 -41.46 5.81
N ILE A 29 32.12 -40.71 6.87
CA ILE A 29 31.93 -39.27 6.79
C ILE A 29 33.30 -38.61 6.97
N GLU A 30 33.67 -37.73 6.03
CA GLU A 30 34.88 -36.91 6.18
C GLU A 30 34.78 -36.02 7.44
N CYS A 31 35.88 -35.85 8.16
CA CYS A 31 35.92 -35.04 9.38
C CYS A 31 35.38 -33.62 9.16
N GLU A 32 35.69 -33.01 8.01
CA GLU A 32 35.23 -31.67 7.64
C GLU A 32 33.73 -31.57 7.31
N LYS A 33 33.07 -32.70 7.09
CA LYS A 33 31.63 -32.81 6.80
C LYS A 33 30.84 -33.36 7.99
N ALA A 34 31.50 -33.74 9.07
CA ALA A 34 30.88 -34.30 10.27
C ALA A 34 30.10 -33.21 11.05
N SER A 35 29.00 -33.62 11.68
CA SER A 35 28.24 -32.75 12.59
C SER A 35 28.97 -32.49 13.91
N LYS A 36 28.47 -31.51 14.68
CA LYS A 36 28.95 -31.28 16.05
C LYS A 36 28.86 -32.56 16.89
N GLU A 37 27.71 -33.22 16.89
CA GLU A 37 27.45 -34.42 17.68
C GLU A 37 28.36 -35.59 17.28
N GLN A 38 28.69 -35.68 16.00
CA GLN A 38 29.59 -36.69 15.45
C GLN A 38 31.05 -36.46 15.86
N LEU A 39 31.46 -35.20 16.07
CA LEU A 39 32.80 -34.85 16.51
C LEU A 39 32.94 -34.93 18.05
N ILE A 40 31.88 -34.72 18.83
CA ILE A 40 31.94 -34.81 20.29
C ILE A 40 32.46 -36.18 20.72
N GLY A 41 33.52 -36.18 21.54
CA GLY A 41 34.17 -37.40 22.04
C GLY A 41 35.04 -38.14 21.01
N LEU A 42 35.11 -37.68 19.76
CA LEU A 42 35.95 -38.28 18.74
C LEU A 42 37.43 -37.90 18.98
N SER A 43 38.31 -38.90 19.13
CA SER A 43 39.74 -38.65 19.35
C SER A 43 40.37 -37.87 18.19
N THR A 44 41.29 -36.97 18.51
CA THR A 44 42.10 -36.25 17.51
C THR A 44 43.00 -37.15 16.68
N ASP A 45 43.27 -38.38 17.15
CA ASP A 45 44.00 -39.36 16.35
C ASP A 45 43.18 -39.85 15.14
N ILE A 46 41.84 -39.79 15.24
CA ILE A 46 40.91 -40.21 14.20
C ILE A 46 40.67 -39.06 13.23
N CYS A 47 40.23 -37.93 13.77
CA CYS A 47 40.02 -36.70 13.04
C CYS A 47 40.83 -35.60 13.71
N ASP A 48 41.78 -35.00 12.99
CA ASP A 48 42.42 -33.77 13.42
C ASP A 48 41.36 -32.70 13.73
N CYS A 49 41.77 -31.64 14.45
CA CYS A 49 40.87 -30.54 14.76
C CYS A 49 40.37 -29.90 13.46
N VAL A 50 39.05 -29.84 13.28
CA VAL A 50 38.47 -29.15 12.13
C VAL A 50 38.65 -27.65 12.31
N GLN A 51 38.78 -26.93 11.19
CA GLN A 51 39.18 -25.52 11.22
C GLN A 51 38.10 -24.60 11.80
N ILE A 52 36.82 -24.95 11.63
CA ILE A 52 35.68 -24.10 12.01
C ILE A 52 34.67 -24.94 12.80
N GLY A 53 34.27 -24.46 13.98
CA GLY A 53 33.22 -25.04 14.81
C GLY A 53 33.50 -26.42 15.40
N ASP A 54 34.77 -26.79 15.66
CA ASP A 54 35.10 -28.05 16.34
C ASP A 54 34.60 -28.02 17.80
N PRO A 55 33.67 -28.90 18.21
CA PRO A 55 33.09 -28.86 19.54
C PRO A 55 33.98 -29.50 20.63
N ARG A 56 35.13 -30.09 20.26
CA ARG A 56 35.97 -30.83 21.21
C ARG A 56 36.87 -29.89 22.01
N ASP A 57 36.92 -30.08 23.33
CA ASP A 57 37.72 -29.25 24.25
C ASP A 57 39.20 -29.14 23.85
N GLN A 58 39.81 -30.23 23.40
CA GLN A 58 41.21 -30.25 22.98
C GLN A 58 41.49 -29.46 21.68
N CYS A 59 40.44 -29.07 20.95
CA CYS A 59 40.52 -28.33 19.71
C CYS A 59 40.21 -26.83 19.86
N MET A 60 39.80 -26.37 21.05
CA MET A 60 39.40 -24.97 21.28
C MET A 60 40.46 -23.93 20.92
N SER A 61 41.76 -24.28 20.97
CA SER A 61 42.85 -23.37 20.58
C SER A 61 43.23 -23.43 19.10
N LYS A 62 42.58 -24.31 18.31
CA LYS A 62 42.89 -24.57 16.90
C LYS A 62 41.71 -24.36 15.96
N THR A 63 40.49 -24.39 16.47
CA THR A 63 39.27 -24.10 15.71
C THR A 63 38.89 -22.63 15.86
N THR A 64 38.34 -22.05 14.80
CA THR A 64 37.62 -20.77 14.87
C THR A 64 36.16 -21.02 15.25
N SER A 65 35.55 -20.08 15.99
CA SER A 65 34.12 -20.15 16.35
C SER A 65 33.23 -19.95 15.13
N CYS A 66 32.03 -20.54 15.15
CA CYS A 66 31.01 -20.31 14.10
C CYS A 66 30.48 -18.87 14.08
N ASP A 67 30.62 -18.14 15.18
CA ASP A 67 30.08 -16.77 15.35
C ASP A 67 31.12 -15.69 15.04
N ASP A 68 32.30 -16.08 14.57
CA ASP A 68 33.33 -15.14 14.16
C ASP A 68 32.88 -14.42 12.86
N SER A 69 33.02 -13.10 12.79
CA SER A 69 32.58 -12.30 11.65
C SER A 69 33.46 -12.47 10.42
N ASP A 70 34.71 -12.94 10.60
CA ASP A 70 35.72 -12.95 9.54
C ASP A 70 35.86 -14.33 8.86
N ILE A 71 35.00 -15.30 9.19
CA ILE A 71 35.10 -16.67 8.66
C ILE A 71 34.20 -16.93 7.44
N ASP A 72 34.69 -17.75 6.51
CA ASP A 72 33.92 -18.21 5.36
C ASP A 72 33.20 -19.54 5.68
N LEU A 73 31.88 -19.49 5.82
CA LEU A 73 31.04 -20.65 6.10
C LEU A 73 30.64 -21.47 4.87
N LYS A 74 31.01 -21.09 3.63
CA LYS A 74 30.49 -21.72 2.38
C LYS A 74 30.59 -23.24 2.31
N ASN A 75 31.62 -23.83 2.93
CA ASN A 75 31.84 -25.28 2.94
C ASN A 75 31.73 -25.88 4.34
N VAL A 76 31.03 -25.20 5.25
CA VAL A 76 30.77 -25.66 6.61
C VAL A 76 29.33 -26.17 6.70
N PRO A 77 29.10 -27.44 7.07
CA PRO A 77 27.74 -27.98 7.12
C PRO A 77 26.92 -27.31 8.22
N ILE A 78 25.59 -27.19 8.00
CA ILE A 78 24.68 -26.56 8.96
C ILE A 78 24.63 -27.29 10.31
N SER A 79 24.89 -28.60 10.28
CA SER A 79 24.98 -29.45 11.46
C SER A 79 26.27 -29.22 12.27
N ARG A 80 27.22 -28.44 11.74
CA ARG A 80 28.42 -27.99 12.46
C ARG A 80 28.28 -26.53 12.88
N CYS A 81 27.96 -25.64 11.95
CA CYS A 81 27.66 -24.24 12.25
C CYS A 81 26.26 -23.91 11.78
N GLU A 82 25.40 -23.49 12.71
CA GLU A 82 24.06 -23.01 12.40
C GLU A 82 24.12 -21.81 11.44
N CYS A 83 22.99 -21.49 10.81
CA CYS A 83 22.92 -20.35 9.90
C CYS A 83 23.08 -19.04 10.68
N GLN A 84 23.97 -18.18 10.24
CA GLN A 84 24.15 -16.87 10.84
C GLN A 84 22.94 -15.98 10.55
N SER A 85 22.63 -15.07 11.49
CA SER A 85 21.50 -14.15 11.38
C SER A 85 21.74 -13.00 10.40
N HIS A 86 22.96 -12.83 9.90
CA HIS A 86 23.36 -11.83 8.91
C HIS A 86 24.56 -12.34 8.13
N ASP A 87 24.69 -11.91 6.86
CA ASP A 87 25.83 -12.19 5.98
C ASP A 87 26.31 -13.67 5.91
N ASP A 88 25.45 -14.66 6.21
CA ASP A 88 25.83 -16.07 6.08
C ASP A 88 26.13 -16.37 4.60
N GLY A 89 27.39 -16.71 4.32
CA GLY A 89 27.86 -17.03 2.97
C GLY A 89 27.13 -18.21 2.30
N ARG A 90 26.32 -18.97 3.04
CA ARG A 90 25.49 -20.09 2.54
C ARG A 90 24.02 -19.70 2.30
N ALA A 91 23.57 -18.51 2.72
CA ALA A 91 22.18 -18.09 2.61
C ALA A 91 21.69 -18.12 1.14
N GLY A 92 20.54 -18.78 0.90
CA GLY A 92 19.94 -18.90 -0.43
C GLY A 92 20.64 -19.89 -1.37
N GLN A 93 21.65 -20.62 -0.90
CA GLN A 93 22.33 -21.63 -1.71
C GLN A 93 21.60 -22.98 -1.65
N SER A 94 21.54 -23.66 -2.80
CA SER A 94 20.93 -24.98 -2.92
C SER A 94 22.00 -26.07 -2.89
N MET A 95 22.53 -26.37 -1.70
CA MET A 95 23.47 -27.48 -1.46
C MET A 95 23.00 -28.34 -0.29
N ILE A 96 22.91 -29.65 -0.49
CA ILE A 96 22.42 -30.61 0.52
C ILE A 96 23.34 -30.59 1.75
N GLY A 97 22.79 -30.23 2.91
CA GLY A 97 23.53 -30.16 4.18
C GLY A 97 24.21 -28.82 4.46
N TYR A 98 24.06 -27.84 3.56
CA TYR A 98 24.68 -26.51 3.66
C TYR A 98 23.66 -25.38 3.45
N ASN A 99 22.41 -25.69 3.11
CA ASN A 99 21.42 -24.71 2.72
C ASN A 99 20.90 -23.91 3.91
N CYS A 100 21.33 -22.66 4.00
CA CYS A 100 20.68 -21.66 4.85
C CYS A 100 19.57 -20.97 4.05
N PRO A 101 18.45 -20.59 4.71
CA PRO A 101 17.44 -19.80 4.02
C PRO A 101 18.04 -18.51 3.47
N SER A 102 17.55 -18.04 2.32
CA SER A 102 17.90 -16.70 1.85
C SER A 102 17.38 -15.65 2.82
N TYR A 103 18.06 -14.52 2.94
CA TYR A 103 17.49 -13.38 3.66
C TYR A 103 16.28 -12.81 2.90
N CYS A 104 15.26 -12.39 3.64
CA CYS A 104 14.09 -11.74 3.10
C CYS A 104 14.51 -10.39 2.47
N ASN A 105 13.98 -10.06 1.28
CA ASN A 105 14.29 -8.81 0.58
C ASN A 105 13.00 -8.12 0.15
N ASN A 106 13.00 -6.77 0.12
CA ASN A 106 11.96 -5.94 -0.51
C ASN A 106 10.52 -6.28 -0.10
N ASN A 107 10.28 -6.54 1.20
CA ASN A 107 8.98 -6.94 1.72
C ASN A 107 8.38 -8.21 1.05
N GLN A 108 9.20 -9.00 0.36
CA GLN A 108 8.83 -10.29 -0.20
C GLN A 108 9.23 -11.39 0.78
N TYR A 109 8.34 -11.64 1.73
CA TYR A 109 8.47 -12.72 2.71
C TYR A 109 7.97 -14.03 2.11
N SER A 110 8.65 -14.52 1.07
CA SER A 110 8.40 -15.87 0.55
C SER A 110 8.55 -16.89 1.68
N GLU A 111 7.72 -17.93 1.69
CA GLU A 111 7.80 -18.99 2.72
C GLU A 111 9.25 -19.46 2.92
N GLY A 112 9.74 -19.30 4.15
CA GLY A 112 11.03 -19.85 4.58
C GLY A 112 12.22 -18.90 4.60
N CYS A 113 12.17 -17.65 4.11
CA CYS A 113 13.33 -16.73 4.20
C CYS A 113 13.71 -16.36 5.66
N ALA A 114 14.95 -15.91 5.90
CA ALA A 114 15.44 -15.45 7.22
C ALA A 114 15.47 -13.92 7.32
N CYS A 115 15.30 -13.36 8.52
CA CYS A 115 15.44 -11.92 8.76
C CYS A 115 16.90 -11.60 9.11
N ASP A 116 17.45 -10.57 8.46
CA ASP A 116 18.83 -10.14 8.65
C ASP A 116 18.94 -9.21 9.87
N SER A 117 19.58 -9.67 10.95
CA SER A 117 19.68 -8.91 12.21
C SER A 117 20.55 -7.66 12.12
N SER A 118 21.29 -7.47 11.03
CA SER A 118 22.11 -6.28 10.79
C SER A 118 21.33 -5.12 10.15
N LYS A 119 20.09 -5.37 9.67
CA LYS A 119 19.27 -4.37 9.00
C LYS A 119 18.39 -3.60 9.98
N ASP A 120 18.18 -2.33 9.67
CA ASP A 120 17.31 -1.43 10.46
C ASP A 120 15.84 -1.88 10.48
N ASP A 121 15.41 -2.70 9.51
CA ASP A 121 14.06 -3.24 9.37
C ASP A 121 13.91 -4.67 9.94
N TYR A 122 14.85 -5.15 10.76
CA TYR A 122 14.80 -6.50 11.33
C TYR A 122 13.49 -6.81 12.07
N ASP A 123 13.05 -5.92 12.97
CA ASP A 123 11.81 -6.11 13.74
C ASP A 123 10.58 -6.15 12.83
N GLN A 124 10.58 -5.34 11.77
CA GLN A 124 9.53 -5.32 10.75
C GLN A 124 9.49 -6.65 9.99
N CYS A 125 10.66 -7.16 9.57
CA CYS A 125 10.77 -8.47 8.93
C CYS A 125 10.22 -9.59 9.81
N ILE A 126 10.53 -9.58 11.11
CA ILE A 126 10.01 -10.58 12.05
C ILE A 126 8.47 -10.49 12.15
N SER A 127 7.92 -9.27 12.27
CA SER A 127 6.47 -9.06 12.30
C SER A 127 5.79 -9.55 11.01
N ASP A 128 6.38 -9.25 9.85
CA ASP A 128 5.80 -9.60 8.56
C ASP A 128 5.90 -11.09 8.24
N LYS A 129 6.90 -11.80 8.77
CA LYS A 129 6.92 -13.27 8.69
C LYS A 129 5.79 -13.92 9.49
N VAL A 130 5.40 -13.33 10.61
CA VAL A 130 4.32 -13.85 11.46
C VAL A 130 2.96 -13.48 10.89
N TYR A 131 2.84 -12.30 10.26
CA TYR A 131 1.59 -11.74 9.79
C TYR A 131 0.70 -12.69 8.97
N PRO A 132 1.19 -13.44 7.95
CA PRO A 132 0.37 -14.38 7.18
C PRO A 132 -0.32 -15.43 8.03
N THR A 133 0.28 -15.83 9.15
CA THR A 133 -0.22 -16.88 10.05
C THR A 133 -1.23 -16.35 11.08
N LEU A 134 -1.32 -15.03 11.25
CA LEU A 134 -2.29 -14.44 12.16
C LEU A 134 -3.70 -14.62 11.62
N LEU A 135 -4.60 -15.02 12.52
CA LEU A 135 -6.04 -15.02 12.27
C LEU A 135 -6.60 -13.61 12.42
N ASP A 136 -7.76 -13.36 11.84
CA ASP A 136 -8.51 -12.13 12.10
C ASP A 136 -8.99 -12.13 13.55
N CYS A 137 -8.95 -10.97 14.21
CA CYS A 137 -9.56 -10.84 15.53
C CYS A 137 -11.07 -11.05 15.43
N ASP A 138 -11.67 -11.59 16.49
CA ASP A 138 -13.11 -11.84 16.58
C ASP A 138 -13.77 -11.11 17.77
N GLU A 139 -15.07 -11.33 17.95
CA GLU A 139 -15.85 -10.68 19.01
C GLU A 139 -15.44 -11.14 20.43
N ASP A 140 -14.78 -12.29 20.55
CA ASP A 140 -14.38 -12.88 21.83
C ASP A 140 -13.02 -12.35 22.33
N ASP A 141 -12.20 -11.76 21.44
CA ASP A 141 -10.90 -11.14 21.76
C ASP A 141 -11.01 -9.89 22.66
N GLY A 142 -12.22 -9.38 22.89
CA GLY A 142 -12.48 -8.27 23.80
C GLY A 142 -12.04 -6.90 23.25
N GLN A 143 -11.63 -5.98 24.14
CA GLN A 143 -11.29 -4.60 23.75
C GLN A 143 -9.80 -4.38 23.47
N SER A 144 -8.94 -5.31 23.89
CA SER A 144 -7.49 -5.21 23.75
C SER A 144 -6.87 -6.59 23.65
N VAL A 145 -5.92 -6.72 22.74
CA VAL A 145 -5.11 -7.93 22.54
C VAL A 145 -3.63 -7.57 22.65
N GLN A 146 -2.79 -8.58 22.84
CA GLN A 146 -1.35 -8.41 22.75
C GLN A 146 -0.95 -8.21 21.28
N ALA A 147 0.13 -7.47 21.02
CA ALA A 147 0.65 -7.30 19.66
C ALA A 147 0.98 -8.67 19.01
N ASN A 148 0.75 -8.78 17.70
CA ASN A 148 0.99 -9.99 16.90
C ASN A 148 0.19 -11.23 17.33
N THR A 149 -1.02 -11.08 17.89
CA THR A 149 -1.91 -12.24 18.17
C THR A 149 -3.00 -12.43 17.12
N CYS A 150 -3.56 -11.34 16.59
CA CYS A 150 -4.59 -11.35 15.55
C CYS A 150 -4.51 -10.09 14.67
N LYS A 151 -5.18 -10.14 13.51
CA LYS A 151 -5.29 -9.05 12.54
C LYS A 151 -6.52 -8.19 12.81
N CYS A 152 -6.37 -6.88 12.75
CA CYS A 152 -7.51 -5.97 12.80
C CYS A 152 -8.44 -6.22 11.60
N LYS A 153 -9.75 -6.23 11.82
CA LYS A 153 -10.72 -6.44 10.73
C LYS A 153 -11.98 -5.61 10.91
N GLY A 154 -12.15 -4.61 10.04
CA GLY A 154 -13.29 -3.70 10.09
C GLY A 154 -13.51 -3.14 11.50
N ILE A 155 -14.75 -3.23 11.97
CA ILE A 155 -15.11 -2.77 13.31
C ILE A 155 -14.56 -3.63 14.45
N ILE A 156 -14.12 -4.87 14.16
CA ILE A 156 -13.51 -5.78 15.13
C ILE A 156 -12.00 -5.53 15.14
N SER A 157 -11.63 -4.43 15.80
CA SER A 157 -10.26 -3.93 15.85
C SER A 157 -9.88 -3.53 17.28
N PRO A 158 -9.65 -4.52 18.18
CA PRO A 158 -9.25 -4.25 19.56
C PRO A 158 -7.91 -3.48 19.62
N LEU A 159 -7.65 -2.80 20.73
CA LEU A 159 -6.36 -2.14 20.93
C LEU A 159 -5.23 -3.20 20.89
N GLY A 160 -4.23 -2.98 20.03
CA GLY A 160 -3.08 -3.90 19.90
C GLY A 160 -3.22 -4.96 18.80
N CYS A 161 -4.34 -5.02 18.09
CA CYS A 161 -4.43 -5.86 16.88
C CYS A 161 -3.42 -5.41 15.82
N THR A 162 -3.01 -6.34 14.94
CA THR A 162 -2.04 -6.05 13.89
C THR A 162 -2.75 -5.50 12.66
N CYS A 163 -2.36 -4.32 12.21
CA CYS A 163 -2.98 -3.66 11.06
C CYS A 163 -2.76 -4.43 9.76
N PRO A 164 -3.80 -4.51 8.90
CA PRO A 164 -3.66 -5.03 7.56
C PRO A 164 -2.53 -4.38 6.77
N ARG A 165 -1.82 -5.19 6.00
CA ARG A 165 -0.76 -4.73 5.08
C ARG A 165 -1.32 -4.26 3.74
N ASP A 166 -2.46 -4.82 3.34
CA ASP A 166 -3.20 -4.38 2.16
C ASP A 166 -4.09 -3.19 2.53
N ALA A 167 -3.91 -2.07 1.81
CA ALA A 167 -4.65 -0.83 2.02
C ALA A 167 -6.17 -1.01 1.80
N SER A 168 -6.57 -1.96 0.95
CA SER A 168 -7.97 -2.29 0.69
C SER A 168 -8.66 -2.97 1.89
N GLU A 169 -7.90 -3.65 2.75
CA GLU A 169 -8.41 -4.32 3.95
C GLU A 169 -8.58 -3.38 5.14
N LEU A 170 -8.18 -2.11 5.02
CA LEU A 170 -8.31 -1.11 6.08
C LEU A 170 -9.74 -0.56 6.23
N SER A 171 -10.68 -0.98 5.39
CA SER A 171 -12.08 -0.52 5.46
C SER A 171 -12.65 -0.70 6.87
N ASP A 172 -13.33 0.34 7.36
CA ASP A 172 -13.99 0.38 8.68
C ASP A 172 -13.07 0.21 9.91
N ILE A 173 -11.75 0.10 9.71
CA ILE A 173 -10.78 0.07 10.81
C ILE A 173 -10.51 1.50 11.30
N PRO A 174 -10.72 1.82 12.59
CA PRO A 174 -10.50 3.16 13.11
C PRO A 174 -9.05 3.65 12.93
N ILE A 175 -8.88 4.94 12.63
CA ILE A 175 -7.53 5.54 12.46
C ILE A 175 -6.68 5.44 13.73
N LEU A 176 -7.33 5.45 14.91
CA LEU A 176 -6.66 5.25 16.19
C LEU A 176 -6.15 3.81 16.42
N ARG A 177 -6.49 2.88 15.51
CA ARG A 177 -5.97 1.52 15.50
C ARG A 177 -4.91 1.36 14.42
N CYS A 178 -5.24 1.80 13.21
CA CYS A 178 -4.34 1.76 12.05
C CYS A 178 -4.25 3.13 11.43
N GLU A 179 -3.05 3.69 11.39
CA GLU A 179 -2.79 4.97 10.74
C GLU A 179 -3.22 4.92 9.26
N CYS A 180 -3.45 6.09 8.68
CA CYS A 180 -3.73 6.18 7.26
C CYS A 180 -2.49 5.78 6.47
N VAL A 181 -2.65 4.91 5.49
CA VAL A 181 -1.56 4.54 4.58
C VAL A 181 -1.60 5.42 3.35
N ASP A 182 -0.43 5.68 2.78
CA ASP A 182 -0.35 6.32 1.49
C ASP A 182 -0.76 5.34 0.39
N ASN A 183 -1.49 5.85 -0.59
CA ASN A 183 -2.00 5.14 -1.73
C ASN A 183 -3.06 4.05 -1.43
N ASN A 184 -4.19 4.16 -2.13
CA ASN A 184 -5.35 3.28 -2.08
C ASN A 184 -5.85 2.85 -0.68
N ASP A 185 -5.63 3.65 0.38
CA ASP A 185 -6.27 3.42 1.67
C ASP A 185 -7.79 3.41 1.48
N ALA A 186 -8.44 2.30 1.82
CA ALA A 186 -9.88 2.12 1.67
C ALA A 186 -10.71 3.21 2.37
N ARG A 187 -10.12 3.90 3.35
CA ARG A 187 -10.75 4.96 4.14
C ARG A 187 -10.47 6.36 3.60
N GLY A 188 -9.77 6.48 2.46
CA GLY A 188 -9.49 7.74 1.77
C GLY A 188 -10.77 8.52 1.50
N GLY A 189 -10.82 9.78 1.93
CA GLY A 189 -11.97 10.68 1.80
C GLY A 189 -13.13 10.40 2.75
N ILE A 190 -13.02 9.39 3.61
CA ILE A 190 -14.00 9.10 4.67
C ILE A 190 -13.43 9.50 6.03
N SER A 191 -12.25 8.98 6.35
CA SER A 191 -11.54 9.32 7.59
C SER A 191 -10.08 9.66 7.31
N CYS A 192 -9.49 9.12 6.25
CA CYS A 192 -8.13 9.40 5.82
C CYS A 192 -8.07 10.52 4.76
N PRO A 193 -6.96 11.29 4.68
CA PRO A 193 -6.70 12.18 3.56
C PRO A 193 -6.83 11.46 2.22
N VAL A 194 -7.28 12.17 1.21
CA VAL A 194 -7.30 11.66 -0.17
C VAL A 194 -5.98 12.04 -0.82
N SER A 195 -5.15 11.05 -1.16
CA SER A 195 -3.84 11.26 -1.78
C SER A 195 -3.74 10.73 -3.21
N ASN A 196 -4.62 9.82 -3.61
CA ASN A 196 -4.56 9.18 -4.94
C ASN A 196 -5.30 9.97 -5.98
N GLU A 197 -4.76 9.99 -7.18
CA GLU A 197 -5.47 10.42 -8.38
C GLU A 197 -6.42 9.31 -8.85
N CYS A 198 -7.59 9.70 -9.37
CA CYS A 198 -8.51 8.73 -9.96
C CYS A 198 -7.92 8.16 -11.25
N ALA A 199 -7.89 6.83 -11.33
CA ALA A 199 -7.61 6.09 -12.55
C ALA A 199 -8.92 5.43 -13.03
N ASP A 200 -9.17 5.49 -14.34
CA ASP A 200 -10.39 4.95 -14.96
C ASP A 200 -11.69 5.49 -14.32
N ASP A 201 -12.74 4.68 -14.19
CA ASP A 201 -14.03 5.02 -13.55
C ASP A 201 -14.09 4.61 -12.06
N GLU A 202 -12.95 4.28 -11.44
CA GLU A 202 -12.89 3.86 -10.03
C GLU A 202 -12.78 5.06 -9.08
N ILE A 203 -13.85 5.28 -8.31
CA ILE A 203 -13.95 6.37 -7.32
C ILE A 203 -13.99 5.86 -5.86
N ASN A 204 -13.78 4.56 -5.66
CA ASN A 204 -13.77 3.93 -4.34
C ASN A 204 -12.46 3.14 -4.13
N PRO A 205 -11.60 3.53 -3.19
CA PRO A 205 -11.74 4.66 -2.27
C PRO A 205 -11.78 6.01 -2.99
N LYS A 206 -12.25 7.07 -2.30
CA LYS A 206 -12.30 8.41 -2.89
C LYS A 206 -10.90 8.82 -3.37
N CYS A 207 -10.86 9.44 -4.54
CA CYS A 207 -9.64 9.84 -5.25
C CYS A 207 -9.75 11.30 -5.74
N LEU A 208 -8.62 11.90 -6.10
CA LEU A 208 -8.48 13.26 -6.62
C LEU A 208 -8.83 13.30 -8.11
N CYS A 209 -9.65 14.27 -8.52
CA CYS A 209 -10.01 14.45 -9.92
C CYS A 209 -8.78 14.76 -10.78
N THR A 210 -8.74 14.17 -11.97
CA THR A 210 -7.68 14.38 -12.98
C THR A 210 -8.27 14.93 -14.27
N GLN A 211 -7.43 15.39 -15.19
CA GLN A 211 -7.92 15.86 -16.49
C GLN A 211 -8.62 14.75 -17.28
N GLU A 212 -8.21 13.51 -17.06
CA GLU A 212 -8.76 12.31 -17.71
C GLU A 212 -10.02 11.80 -16.99
N HIS A 213 -10.13 12.01 -15.67
CA HIS A 213 -11.30 11.66 -14.87
C HIS A 213 -11.93 12.89 -14.20
N GLN A 214 -12.90 13.47 -14.91
CA GLN A 214 -13.73 14.60 -14.45
C GLN A 214 -15.15 14.17 -14.05
N GLY A 215 -15.36 12.86 -13.86
CA GLY A 215 -16.65 12.26 -13.53
C GLY A 215 -17.20 12.72 -12.16
N SER A 216 -18.47 12.41 -11.91
CA SER A 216 -19.09 12.68 -10.61
C SER A 216 -18.45 11.85 -9.50
N GLY A 217 -18.19 12.46 -8.36
CA GLY A 217 -17.79 11.75 -7.13
C GLY A 217 -16.29 11.73 -6.80
N CYS A 218 -15.42 12.17 -7.72
CA CYS A 218 -14.01 12.44 -7.39
C CYS A 218 -13.88 13.72 -6.53
N ILE A 219 -12.78 13.83 -5.80
CA ILE A 219 -12.48 14.96 -4.90
C ILE A 219 -11.78 16.06 -5.71
N CYS A 220 -12.36 17.25 -5.68
CA CYS A 220 -11.85 18.38 -6.45
C CYS A 220 -10.39 18.69 -6.11
N THR A 221 -9.60 19.04 -7.12
CA THR A 221 -8.24 19.57 -6.95
C THR A 221 -8.22 21.04 -7.36
N GLN A 222 -7.14 21.76 -7.00
CA GLN A 222 -6.96 23.15 -7.43
C GLN A 222 -6.89 23.30 -8.96
N SER A 223 -6.45 22.26 -9.67
CA SER A 223 -6.31 22.29 -11.14
C SER A 223 -7.51 21.68 -11.86
N VAL A 224 -8.23 20.76 -11.23
CA VAL A 224 -9.37 20.03 -11.81
C VAL A 224 -10.54 20.03 -10.83
N HIS A 225 -11.52 20.88 -11.10
CA HIS A 225 -12.69 21.05 -10.23
C HIS A 225 -13.98 21.24 -11.06
N PRO A 226 -14.43 20.22 -11.81
CA PRO A 226 -15.70 20.28 -12.53
C PRO A 226 -16.87 20.50 -11.57
N GLN A 227 -18.04 20.91 -12.07
CA GLN A 227 -19.19 21.18 -11.21
C GLN A 227 -19.58 19.95 -10.36
N GLU A 228 -19.44 18.73 -10.92
CA GLU A 228 -19.85 17.47 -10.31
C GLU A 228 -18.82 16.83 -9.34
N CYS A 229 -17.61 17.40 -9.19
CA CYS A 229 -16.66 16.89 -8.19
C CYS A 229 -17.09 17.22 -6.76
N GLU A 230 -16.64 16.45 -5.78
CA GLU A 230 -16.93 16.67 -4.37
C GLU A 230 -15.84 17.52 -3.69
N CYS A 231 -16.25 18.50 -2.89
CA CYS A 231 -15.31 19.23 -2.05
C CYS A 231 -14.95 18.42 -0.82
N ASP A 232 -13.66 18.30 -0.50
CA ASP A 232 -13.20 17.55 0.66
C ASP A 232 -13.74 18.16 1.96
N SER A 233 -14.65 17.43 2.61
CA SER A 233 -15.29 17.87 3.85
C SER A 233 -14.42 17.68 5.09
N LEU A 234 -13.39 16.83 5.01
CA LEU A 234 -12.46 16.57 6.10
C LEU A 234 -11.37 17.65 6.17
N GLY A 235 -11.19 18.43 5.10
CA GLY A 235 -10.21 19.50 5.02
C GLY A 235 -8.76 19.00 5.04
N LYS A 236 -8.53 17.78 4.55
CA LYS A 236 -7.21 17.14 4.51
C LYS A 236 -6.57 17.23 3.12
N SER A 237 -7.34 17.61 2.09
CA SER A 237 -6.88 17.94 0.75
C SER A 237 -6.17 19.30 0.71
N PRO A 238 -5.14 19.45 -0.16
CA PRO A 238 -4.52 20.75 -0.43
C PRO A 238 -5.51 21.81 -0.95
N PHE A 239 -6.61 21.38 -1.58
CA PHE A 239 -7.68 22.27 -2.04
C PHE A 239 -8.75 22.38 -0.96
N THR A 240 -8.69 23.45 -0.16
CA THR A 240 -9.54 23.57 1.03
C THR A 240 -11.01 23.60 0.65
N ILE A 241 -11.87 23.14 1.58
CA ILE A 241 -13.33 23.12 1.36
C ILE A 241 -13.89 24.50 0.95
N SER A 242 -13.34 25.58 1.50
CA SER A 242 -13.75 26.96 1.22
C SER A 242 -13.35 27.40 -0.17
N GLU A 243 -12.12 27.09 -0.61
CA GLU A 243 -11.65 27.38 -1.96
C GLU A 243 -12.41 26.55 -3.00
N CYS A 244 -12.66 25.28 -2.70
CA CYS A 244 -13.45 24.40 -3.55
C CYS A 244 -14.88 24.89 -3.72
N ARG A 245 -15.57 25.25 -2.64
CA ARG A 245 -16.96 25.74 -2.73
C ARG A 245 -17.06 26.99 -3.58
N LYS A 246 -16.09 27.90 -3.50
CA LYS A 246 -16.05 29.10 -4.35
C LYS A 246 -15.98 28.80 -5.84
N THR A 247 -15.40 27.67 -6.26
CA THR A 247 -15.36 27.32 -7.68
C THR A 247 -16.65 26.66 -8.17
N LYS A 248 -17.56 26.28 -7.27
CA LYS A 248 -18.87 25.70 -7.61
C LYS A 248 -19.87 26.78 -8.00
N ILE A 249 -20.71 26.46 -8.98
CA ILE A 249 -21.88 27.25 -9.34
C ILE A 249 -23.03 26.94 -8.38
N CYS A 250 -23.70 27.97 -7.88
CA CYS A 250 -24.87 27.83 -7.02
C CYS A 250 -26.06 27.23 -7.79
N ILE A 251 -26.67 26.18 -7.26
CA ILE A 251 -27.89 25.56 -7.82
C ILE A 251 -29.19 26.03 -7.14
N ASP A 252 -29.10 26.54 -5.90
CA ASP A 252 -30.17 27.18 -5.13
C ASP A 252 -29.54 28.15 -4.09
N ASN A 253 -30.32 28.62 -3.10
CA ASN A 253 -29.97 29.42 -1.91
C ASN A 253 -28.55 29.20 -1.33
N ASP A 254 -27.52 29.68 -2.02
CA ASP A 254 -26.12 29.41 -1.70
C ASP A 254 -25.84 27.91 -1.52
N ILE A 255 -26.25 27.06 -2.47
CA ILE A 255 -25.98 25.61 -2.43
C ILE A 255 -25.01 25.24 -3.54
N PRO A 256 -23.81 24.69 -3.22
CA PRO A 256 -23.24 24.50 -1.87
C PRO A 256 -22.82 25.83 -1.23
N SER A 257 -22.87 25.95 0.10
CA SER A 257 -22.60 27.24 0.76
C SER A 257 -21.23 27.82 0.43
N GLY A 258 -21.19 29.10 0.05
CA GLY A 258 -20.01 29.80 -0.46
C GLY A 258 -19.77 29.59 -1.95
N CYS A 259 -20.78 29.17 -2.71
CA CYS A 259 -20.71 29.02 -4.16
C CYS A 259 -20.68 30.36 -4.89
N THR A 260 -20.26 30.33 -6.15
CA THR A 260 -20.30 31.48 -7.05
C THR A 260 -21.61 31.46 -7.84
N CYS A 261 -22.32 32.59 -7.83
CA CYS A 261 -23.51 32.78 -8.66
C CYS A 261 -23.12 32.76 -10.14
N ALA A 262 -23.87 32.02 -10.96
CA ALA A 262 -23.73 32.09 -12.40
C ALA A 262 -24.06 33.52 -12.90
N ALA A 263 -23.28 34.05 -13.84
CA ALA A 263 -23.59 35.35 -14.43
C ALA A 263 -24.92 35.34 -15.21
N ILE A 264 -25.26 34.19 -15.81
CA ILE A 264 -26.47 33.95 -16.60
C ILE A 264 -27.07 32.61 -16.19
N ALA A 265 -28.38 32.57 -15.95
CA ALA A 265 -29.10 31.34 -15.60
C ALA A 265 -30.51 31.31 -16.18
N GLU A 266 -31.04 30.10 -16.41
CA GLU A 266 -32.39 29.93 -16.91
C GLU A 266 -33.47 30.22 -15.86
N ILE A 267 -33.19 29.81 -14.63
CA ILE A 267 -34.06 30.00 -13.46
C ILE A 267 -33.38 30.93 -12.46
N ARG A 268 -34.20 31.60 -11.64
CA ARG A 268 -33.69 32.43 -10.55
C ARG A 268 -33.19 31.53 -9.44
N VAL A 269 -31.91 31.68 -9.11
CA VAL A 269 -31.28 31.07 -7.94
C VAL A 269 -31.43 32.06 -6.79
N ASN A 270 -32.09 31.65 -5.72
CA ASN A 270 -32.27 32.50 -4.55
C ASN A 270 -30.89 32.83 -3.93
N GLY A 271 -30.70 34.07 -3.47
CA GLY A 271 -29.40 34.56 -2.99
C GLY A 271 -28.43 35.02 -4.10
N CYS A 272 -28.77 34.79 -5.36
CA CYS A 272 -27.97 35.20 -6.52
C CYS A 272 -28.66 36.27 -7.39
N GLU A 273 -29.72 36.91 -6.87
CA GLU A 273 -30.60 37.79 -7.65
C GLU A 273 -29.93 39.06 -8.15
N SER A 274 -28.93 39.57 -7.44
CA SER A 274 -28.17 40.77 -7.84
C SER A 274 -27.05 40.49 -8.84
N ASN A 275 -26.63 39.22 -8.95
CA ASN A 275 -25.42 38.83 -9.67
C ASN A 275 -25.72 37.96 -10.92
N THR A 276 -26.97 37.51 -11.07
CA THR A 276 -27.41 36.62 -12.15
C THR A 276 -28.42 37.32 -13.05
N THR A 277 -28.15 37.34 -14.35
CA THR A 277 -29.12 37.76 -15.38
C THR A 277 -29.91 36.55 -15.86
N LEU A 278 -31.25 36.63 -15.89
CA LEU A 278 -32.02 35.50 -16.39
C LEU A 278 -31.95 35.42 -17.91
N CYS A 279 -31.92 34.21 -18.48
CA CYS A 279 -31.91 34.01 -19.94
C CYS A 279 -33.06 34.76 -20.64
N LYS A 280 -34.22 34.90 -19.97
CA LYS A 280 -35.41 35.61 -20.49
C LYS A 280 -35.26 37.14 -20.51
N GLU A 281 -34.23 37.66 -19.86
CA GLU A 281 -33.92 39.09 -19.71
C GLU A 281 -32.75 39.51 -20.61
N LEU A 282 -32.05 38.55 -21.23
CA LEU A 282 -30.99 38.83 -22.19
C LEU A 282 -31.56 39.44 -23.47
N ALA A 283 -30.78 40.31 -24.12
CA ALA A 283 -31.06 40.73 -25.48
C ALA A 283 -30.83 39.57 -26.45
N LEU A 284 -31.51 39.59 -27.61
CA LEU A 284 -31.44 38.52 -28.60
C LEU A 284 -30.00 38.18 -29.03
N GLU A 285 -29.18 39.20 -29.25
CA GLU A 285 -27.79 39.03 -29.67
C GLU A 285 -26.92 38.42 -28.57
N SER A 286 -27.15 38.78 -27.30
CA SER A 286 -26.49 38.13 -26.16
C SER A 286 -26.95 36.69 -25.98
N LEU A 287 -28.26 36.42 -26.13
CA LEU A 287 -28.81 35.07 -26.04
C LEU A 287 -28.29 34.13 -27.13
N LYS A 288 -28.04 34.64 -28.35
CA LYS A 288 -27.40 33.88 -29.44
C LYS A 288 -25.97 33.44 -29.11
N ALA A 289 -25.26 34.21 -28.29
CA ALA A 289 -23.91 33.88 -27.86
C ALA A 289 -23.89 32.82 -26.73
N GLU A 290 -25.01 32.61 -26.04
CA GLU A 290 -25.11 31.66 -24.92
C GLU A 290 -25.34 30.21 -25.36
N ASN A 291 -24.73 29.28 -24.62
CA ASN A 291 -24.88 27.84 -24.86
C ASN A 291 -26.32 27.39 -24.60
N LYS A 292 -26.84 26.50 -25.45
CA LYS A 292 -28.15 25.85 -25.29
C LYS A 292 -28.29 25.10 -23.97
N SER A 293 -27.19 24.62 -23.37
CA SER A 293 -27.19 23.98 -22.06
C SER A 293 -27.40 24.95 -20.89
N THR A 294 -27.07 26.23 -21.07
CA THR A 294 -27.23 27.28 -20.04
C THR A 294 -28.58 27.99 -20.19
N CYS A 295 -29.00 28.23 -21.43
CA CYS A 295 -30.29 28.82 -21.76
C CYS A 295 -31.03 27.90 -22.74
N SER A 296 -31.92 27.06 -22.18
CA SER A 296 -32.75 26.17 -22.98
C SER A 296 -33.79 26.95 -23.79
N CYS A 297 -34.27 26.33 -24.88
CA CYS A 297 -35.25 26.95 -25.76
C CYS A 297 -36.63 26.94 -25.09
N TYR A 298 -37.33 28.06 -25.10
CA TYR A 298 -38.67 28.15 -24.51
C TYR A 298 -39.66 27.24 -25.25
N GLN A 299 -40.74 26.83 -24.57
CA GLN A 299 -41.87 26.04 -25.10
C GLN A 299 -42.50 26.58 -26.40
N TYR A 300 -42.14 27.79 -26.84
CA TYR A 300 -42.72 28.52 -27.98
C TYR A 300 -41.73 28.77 -29.12
N GLY A 301 -40.56 28.13 -29.11
CA GLY A 301 -39.54 28.28 -30.16
C GLY A 301 -38.18 28.76 -29.65
N ASP A 302 -37.11 28.44 -30.39
CA ASP A 302 -35.76 28.95 -30.12
C ASP A 302 -35.60 30.31 -30.82
N PRO A 303 -35.56 31.44 -30.11
CA PRO A 303 -35.43 32.76 -30.75
C PRO A 303 -34.09 32.92 -31.49
N ARG A 304 -33.12 32.01 -31.28
CA ARG A 304 -31.88 31.95 -32.06
C ARG A 304 -32.07 31.35 -33.46
N ASN A 305 -33.16 30.63 -33.70
CA ASN A 305 -33.46 30.04 -35.00
C ASN A 305 -34.25 31.04 -35.87
N SER A 306 -33.61 31.57 -36.90
CA SER A 306 -34.21 32.54 -37.84
C SER A 306 -35.37 32.00 -38.69
N GLN A 307 -35.68 30.71 -38.58
CA GLN A 307 -36.83 30.08 -39.25
C GLN A 307 -38.08 30.01 -38.35
N ASP A 308 -37.99 30.42 -37.09
CA ASP A 308 -39.11 30.40 -36.14
C ASP A 308 -39.67 31.82 -35.92
N GLU A 309 -40.45 32.29 -36.90
CA GLU A 309 -41.05 33.64 -36.89
C GLU A 309 -41.95 33.89 -35.66
N ILE A 310 -42.58 32.83 -35.14
CA ILE A 310 -43.46 32.91 -33.96
C ILE A 310 -42.62 33.15 -32.69
N GLY A 311 -41.50 32.43 -32.53
CA GLY A 311 -40.59 32.62 -31.40
C GLY A 311 -40.01 34.04 -31.34
N MET A 312 -39.68 34.63 -32.50
CA MET A 312 -39.08 35.96 -32.60
C MET A 312 -40.05 37.10 -32.21
N LEU A 313 -41.32 36.99 -32.62
CA LEU A 313 -42.36 37.98 -32.30
C LEU A 313 -42.69 38.01 -30.80
N ILE A 314 -42.77 36.84 -30.16
CA ILE A 314 -43.09 36.71 -28.73
C ILE A 314 -41.94 37.21 -27.85
N PHE A 315 -40.69 36.94 -28.24
CA PHE A 315 -39.51 37.43 -27.53
C PHE A 315 -39.45 38.97 -27.51
N ASN A 316 -39.68 39.60 -28.66
CA ASN A 316 -39.67 41.07 -28.78
C ASN A 316 -40.77 41.73 -27.93
N ASP A 317 -41.97 41.15 -27.88
CA ASP A 317 -43.07 41.67 -27.04
C ASP A 317 -42.76 41.56 -25.54
N ARG A 318 -42.10 40.48 -25.10
CA ARG A 318 -41.65 40.33 -23.70
C ARG A 318 -40.53 41.29 -23.34
N MET A 319 -39.51 41.44 -24.19
CA MET A 319 -38.43 42.40 -23.96
C MET A 319 -38.97 43.83 -23.81
N ARG A 320 -39.92 44.22 -24.68
CA ARG A 320 -40.59 45.52 -24.59
C ARG A 320 -41.30 45.72 -23.25
N LYS A 321 -42.06 44.72 -22.79
CA LYS A 321 -42.76 44.76 -21.50
C LYS A 321 -41.82 44.74 -20.29
N SER A 322 -40.65 44.09 -20.40
CA SER A 322 -39.63 44.12 -19.34
C SER A 322 -38.94 45.49 -19.25
N ILE A 323 -38.59 46.09 -20.39
CA ILE A 323 -38.03 47.45 -20.44
C ILE A 323 -39.00 48.45 -19.81
N GLU A 324 -40.29 48.43 -20.19
CA GLU A 324 -41.32 49.31 -19.62
C GLU A 324 -41.49 49.17 -18.08
N ARG A 325 -41.18 48.00 -17.50
CA ARG A 325 -41.22 47.81 -16.03
C ARG A 325 -39.99 48.37 -15.32
N VAL A 326 -38.84 48.38 -15.98
CA VAL A 326 -37.60 48.94 -15.43
C VAL A 326 -37.65 50.47 -15.48
N THR A 327 -38.13 51.06 -16.57
CA THR A 327 -38.27 52.53 -16.68
C THR A 327 -39.28 53.13 -15.71
N ASN A 328 -40.28 52.35 -15.27
CA ASN A 328 -41.27 52.80 -14.28
C ASN A 328 -40.81 52.63 -12.81
N ARG A 329 -39.58 52.17 -12.57
CA ARG A 329 -38.98 52.01 -11.22
C ARG A 329 -37.81 52.96 -10.93
N ILE A 330 -37.48 53.86 -11.86
CA ILE A 330 -36.54 54.98 -11.68
C ILE A 330 -37.35 56.26 -11.48
#